data_AF-A0A359B467-F1
#
_entry.id   AF-A0A359B467-F1
#
_cell.length_a   1.000
_cell.length_b   1.000
_cell.length_c   1.000
_cell.angle_alpha   90.00
_cell.angle_beta   90.00
_cell.angle_gamma   90.00
#
_symmetry.space_group_name_H-M   'P 1'
#
loop_
_entity.id
_entity.type
_entity.pdbx_description
1 polymer ?
#
loop_
_entity_poly.entity_id
_entity_poly.type
_entity_poly.pdbx_seq_one_letter_code
_entity_poly.pdbx_strand_id
1 'polypeptide(L)'
;MGPYEGQTSIITGNGKGKTTTALGIALQYWGRGKKVLILQFIKGASEYGELKASRTMGPDFDVIQVGLGFVGRATGDELTEHKNAARQAIEQAKKCITSGAADLIVLDEVLYCIKFGLISTEDVIENMIKPKPASLALILTGRDAPPSLIDLADIVIEAVEIKHHYQQGIKAQPGIEF
;
A
#
# COMPACT_ATOMS: atom_id res chain seq x y z
N MET A 1 0.80 -28.74 8.29
CA MET A 1 0.51 -27.33 7.99
C MET A 1 -1.01 -27.20 7.90
N GLY A 2 -1.60 -26.28 8.65
CA GLY A 2 -3.05 -26.00 8.58
C GLY A 2 -3.44 -25.36 7.24
N PRO A 3 -4.74 -25.13 7.00
CA PRO A 3 -5.18 -24.38 5.83
C PRO A 3 -4.51 -23.01 5.82
N TYR A 4 -4.18 -22.53 4.62
CA TYR A 4 -3.59 -21.22 4.43
C TYR A 4 -4.62 -20.13 4.77
N GLU A 5 -4.32 -19.31 5.78
CA GLU A 5 -5.15 -18.18 6.22
C GLU A 5 -4.41 -16.88 5.88
N GLY A 6 -5.06 -16.06 5.07
CA GLY A 6 -4.53 -14.80 4.59
C GLY A 6 -4.55 -13.75 5.70
N GLN A 7 -3.37 -13.32 6.12
CA GLN A 7 -3.17 -12.37 7.20
C GLN A 7 -3.32 -10.92 6.74
N THR A 8 -3.75 -10.05 7.65
CA THR A 8 -3.71 -8.59 7.52
C THR A 8 -2.47 -8.07 8.23
N SER A 9 -1.58 -7.41 7.49
CA SER A 9 -0.35 -6.82 8.02
C SER A 9 -0.33 -5.31 7.84
N ILE A 10 0.25 -4.61 8.80
CA ILE A 10 0.52 -3.17 8.72
C ILE A 10 2.02 -2.95 8.79
N ILE A 11 2.58 -2.18 7.85
CA ILE A 11 3.98 -1.78 7.86
C ILE A 11 4.03 -0.25 7.99
N THR A 12 4.28 0.22 9.21
CA THR A 12 4.23 1.63 9.59
C THR A 12 5.56 2.17 10.11
N GLY A 13 5.58 3.37 10.68
CA GLY A 13 6.76 4.01 11.24
C GLY A 13 7.45 5.00 10.31
N ASN A 14 8.36 5.77 10.90
CA ASN A 14 9.01 6.91 10.24
C ASN A 14 10.20 6.53 9.34
N GLY A 15 10.77 5.35 9.53
CA GLY A 15 11.89 4.84 8.76
C GLY A 15 11.55 4.53 7.31
N LYS A 16 12.57 4.63 6.46
CA LYS A 16 12.56 4.04 5.12
C LYS A 16 12.46 2.51 5.24
N GLY A 17 11.72 1.89 4.34
CA GLY A 17 11.65 0.42 4.27
C GLY A 17 10.24 -0.16 4.20
N LYS A 18 9.19 0.64 4.43
CA LYS A 18 7.80 0.15 4.48
C LYS A 18 7.36 -0.50 3.16
N THR A 19 7.36 0.28 2.08
CA THR A 19 7.01 -0.19 0.74
C THR A 19 7.96 -1.29 0.27
N THR A 20 9.27 -1.17 0.47
CA THR A 20 10.23 -2.22 0.07
C THR A 20 10.05 -3.53 0.83
N THR A 21 9.63 -3.47 2.09
CA THR A 21 9.28 -4.68 2.86
C THR A 21 8.02 -5.33 2.28
N ALA A 22 6.98 -4.54 1.98
CA ALA A 22 5.78 -5.06 1.31
C ALA A 22 6.10 -5.69 -0.04
N LEU A 23 6.97 -5.05 -0.84
CA LEU A 23 7.45 -5.56 -2.13
C LEU A 23 8.26 -6.86 -1.97
N GLY A 24 9.08 -6.97 -0.94
CA GLY A 24 9.81 -8.20 -0.63
C GLY A 24 8.88 -9.36 -0.29
N ILE A 25 7.82 -9.10 0.48
CA ILE A 25 6.78 -10.10 0.79
C ILE A 25 6.01 -10.47 -0.49
N ALA A 26 5.63 -9.47 -1.29
CA ALA A 26 4.99 -9.67 -2.59
C ALA A 26 5.82 -10.57 -3.52
N LEU A 27 7.13 -10.35 -3.59
CA LEU A 27 8.03 -11.19 -4.37
C LEU A 27 8.05 -12.64 -3.86
N GLN A 28 8.01 -12.86 -2.54
CA GLN A 28 7.95 -14.21 -1.97
C GLN A 28 6.63 -14.94 -2.27
N TYR A 29 5.52 -14.23 -2.37
CA TYR A 29 4.24 -14.81 -2.81
C TYR A 29 4.33 -15.20 -4.27
N TRP A 30 4.71 -14.26 -5.13
CA TRP A 30 4.82 -14.51 -6.57
C TRP A 30 5.81 -15.63 -6.92
N GLY A 31 6.96 -15.68 -6.24
CA GLY A 31 7.93 -16.78 -6.40
C GLY A 31 7.39 -18.16 -6.04
N ARG A 32 6.23 -18.25 -5.37
CA ARG A 32 5.51 -19.50 -5.09
C ARG A 32 4.32 -19.73 -6.04
N GLY A 33 4.26 -19.01 -7.16
CA GLY A 33 3.18 -19.10 -8.15
C GLY A 33 1.86 -18.49 -7.68
N LYS A 34 1.90 -17.57 -6.70
CA LYS A 34 0.74 -16.86 -6.18
C LYS A 34 0.51 -15.54 -6.92
N LYS A 35 -0.75 -15.12 -6.98
CA LYS A 35 -1.16 -13.88 -7.65
C LYS A 35 -1.04 -12.71 -6.70
N VAL A 36 -0.37 -11.65 -7.15
CA VAL A 36 -0.08 -10.46 -6.36
C VAL A 36 -0.61 -9.23 -7.07
N LEU A 37 -1.25 -8.36 -6.31
CA LEU A 37 -1.68 -7.05 -6.76
C LEU A 37 -1.21 -5.97 -5.78
N ILE A 38 -0.64 -4.89 -6.30
CA ILE A 38 -0.23 -3.72 -5.52
C ILE A 38 -1.04 -2.51 -6.00
N LEU A 39 -1.76 -1.87 -5.09
CA LEU A 39 -2.49 -0.63 -5.32
C LEU A 39 -1.74 0.52 -4.65
N GLN A 40 -1.25 1.49 -5.43
CA GLN A 40 -0.50 2.63 -4.91
C GLN A 40 -1.42 3.85 -4.74
N PHE A 41 -1.69 4.23 -3.48
CA PHE A 41 -2.69 5.24 -3.13
C PHE A 41 -2.19 6.70 -3.21
N ILE A 42 -0.88 6.92 -3.14
CA ILE A 42 -0.29 8.27 -3.26
C ILE A 42 0.43 8.46 -4.60
N LYS A 43 1.04 7.41 -5.16
CA LYS A 43 1.85 7.54 -6.39
C LYS A 43 0.95 7.77 -7.61
N GLY A 44 1.31 8.75 -8.43
CA GLY A 44 0.68 9.05 -9.72
C GLY A 44 1.70 9.64 -10.70
N ALA A 45 1.47 9.41 -12.01
CA ALA A 45 2.19 9.99 -13.15
C ALA A 45 3.71 9.71 -13.30
N SER A 46 4.34 8.98 -12.37
CA SER A 46 5.77 8.64 -12.44
C SER A 46 5.99 7.13 -12.64
N GLU A 47 6.93 6.77 -13.52
CA GLU A 47 7.32 5.37 -13.74
C GLU A 47 8.35 4.92 -12.69
N TYR A 48 7.87 4.45 -11.54
CA TYR A 48 8.70 3.85 -10.50
C TYR A 48 9.26 2.49 -10.93
N GLY A 49 10.39 2.10 -10.35
CA GLY A 49 11.05 0.82 -10.66
C GLY A 49 10.13 -0.39 -10.52
N GLU A 50 9.22 -0.38 -9.54
CA GLU A 50 8.33 -1.53 -9.29
C GLU A 50 7.24 -1.68 -10.35
N LEU A 51 6.76 -0.56 -10.91
CA LEU A 51 5.81 -0.58 -12.02
C LEU A 51 6.46 -1.11 -13.31
N LYS A 52 7.76 -0.87 -13.51
CA LYS A 52 8.51 -1.46 -14.62
C LYS A 52 8.75 -2.96 -14.41
N ALA A 53 9.07 -3.33 -13.17
CA ALA A 53 9.28 -4.73 -12.79
C ALA A 53 8.02 -5.58 -12.98
N SER A 54 6.84 -5.07 -12.58
CA SER A 54 5.57 -5.81 -12.73
C SER A 54 5.27 -6.19 -14.18
N ARG A 55 5.50 -5.27 -15.12
CA ARG A 55 5.33 -5.52 -16.57
C ARG A 55 6.19 -6.68 -17.08
N THR A 56 7.35 -6.93 -16.45
CA THR A 56 8.25 -8.03 -16.81
C THR A 56 7.89 -9.33 -16.08
N MET A 57 7.39 -9.23 -14.85
CA MET A 57 6.96 -10.39 -14.05
C MET A 57 5.69 -11.06 -14.58
N GLY A 58 4.89 -10.34 -15.38
CA GLY A 58 3.75 -10.89 -16.09
C GLY A 58 2.43 -10.72 -15.32
N PRO A 59 1.34 -11.37 -15.79
CA PRO A 59 -0.03 -11.06 -15.36
C PRO A 59 -0.35 -11.42 -13.90
N ASP A 60 0.45 -12.27 -13.26
CA ASP A 60 0.26 -12.68 -11.87
C ASP A 60 0.97 -11.76 -10.86
N PHE A 61 1.67 -10.71 -11.32
CA PHE A 61 2.23 -9.66 -10.47
C PHE A 61 1.90 -8.30 -11.07
N ASP A 62 0.86 -7.65 -10.55
CA ASP A 62 0.39 -6.37 -11.08
C ASP A 62 0.57 -5.22 -10.08
N VAL A 63 0.81 -4.03 -10.63
CA VAL A 63 0.98 -2.78 -9.87
C VAL A 63 0.12 -1.73 -10.54
N ILE A 64 -0.86 -1.21 -9.80
CA ILE A 64 -1.79 -0.19 -10.29
C ILE A 64 -1.66 1.07 -9.43
N GLN A 65 -1.45 2.19 -10.09
CA GLN A 65 -1.50 3.51 -9.46
C GLN A 65 -2.95 3.98 -9.39
N VAL A 66 -3.45 4.23 -8.19
CA VAL A 66 -4.82 4.69 -7.94
C VAL A 66 -4.87 6.10 -7.33
N GLY A 67 -3.70 6.66 -7.00
CA GLY A 67 -3.54 8.04 -6.54
C GLY A 67 -3.16 9.02 -7.66
N LEU A 68 -3.17 10.32 -7.32
CA LEU A 68 -2.81 11.40 -8.24
C LEU A 68 -1.39 11.97 -8.02
N GLY A 69 -0.66 11.51 -7.01
CA GLY A 69 0.65 12.07 -6.64
C GLY A 69 0.66 12.71 -5.25
N PHE A 70 1.67 13.55 -5.00
CA PHE A 70 1.96 14.13 -3.70
C PHE A 70 0.89 15.12 -3.21
N VAL A 71 0.21 14.78 -2.11
CA VAL A 71 -0.93 15.53 -1.55
C VAL A 71 -0.51 16.71 -0.66
N GLY A 72 0.71 16.69 -0.10
CA GLY A 72 1.10 17.58 1.01
C GLY A 72 1.12 19.09 0.72
N ARG A 73 0.93 19.51 -0.54
CA ARG A 73 0.80 20.92 -0.96
C ARG A 73 -0.53 21.23 -1.64
N ALA A 74 -1.41 20.25 -1.79
CA ALA A 74 -2.67 20.40 -2.50
C ALA A 74 -3.64 21.29 -1.72
N THR A 75 -4.27 22.25 -2.40
CA THR A 75 -5.25 23.17 -1.81
C THR A 75 -6.41 23.43 -2.78
N GLY A 76 -7.55 23.89 -2.26
CA GLY A 76 -8.71 24.23 -3.10
C GLY A 76 -9.18 23.06 -3.97
N ASP A 77 -9.22 23.28 -5.28
CA ASP A 77 -9.70 22.32 -6.26
C ASP A 77 -8.82 21.06 -6.34
N GLU A 78 -7.49 21.21 -6.22
CA GLU A 78 -6.54 20.09 -6.25
C GLU A 78 -6.80 19.10 -5.10
N LEU A 79 -7.09 19.62 -3.90
CA LEU A 79 -7.45 18.79 -2.76
C LEU A 79 -8.79 18.05 -3.00
N THR A 80 -9.72 18.68 -3.72
CA THR A 80 -11.00 18.07 -4.10
C THR A 80 -10.78 16.93 -5.10
N GLU A 81 -9.90 17.10 -6.07
CA GLU A 81 -9.49 16.04 -7.00
C GLU A 81 -8.85 14.86 -6.28
N HIS A 82 -7.92 15.12 -5.35
CA HIS A 82 -7.32 14.07 -4.52
C HIS A 82 -8.36 13.28 -3.70
N LYS A 83 -9.36 13.97 -3.12
CA LYS A 83 -10.47 13.31 -2.40
C LYS A 83 -11.32 12.45 -3.34
N ASN A 84 -11.59 12.93 -4.55
CA ASN A 84 -12.34 12.16 -5.55
C ASN A 84 -11.57 10.93 -6.03
N ALA A 85 -10.28 11.06 -6.30
CA ALA A 85 -9.41 9.94 -6.64
C ALA A 85 -9.34 8.93 -5.49
N ALA A 86 -9.22 9.39 -4.23
CA ALA A 86 -9.21 8.51 -3.08
C ALA A 86 -10.52 7.71 -2.92
N ARG A 87 -11.68 8.32 -3.19
CA ARG A 87 -12.97 7.60 -3.23
C ARG A 87 -12.99 6.52 -4.32
N GLN A 88 -12.52 6.84 -5.52
CA GLN A 88 -12.43 5.85 -6.60
C GLN A 88 -11.45 4.72 -6.25
N ALA A 89 -10.33 5.05 -5.60
CA ALA A 89 -9.35 4.08 -5.12
C ALA A 89 -9.94 3.13 -4.07
N ILE A 90 -10.80 3.61 -3.16
CA ILE A 90 -11.53 2.75 -2.21
C ILE A 90 -12.41 1.75 -2.96
N GLU A 91 -13.22 2.21 -3.91
CA GLU A 91 -14.11 1.33 -4.68
C GLU A 91 -13.33 0.28 -5.47
N GLN A 92 -12.22 0.69 -6.10
CA GLN A 92 -11.34 -0.22 -6.80
C GLN A 92 -10.70 -1.25 -5.86
N ALA A 93 -10.18 -0.80 -4.71
CA ALA A 93 -9.57 -1.70 -3.73
C ALA A 93 -10.59 -2.73 -3.22
N LYS A 94 -11.79 -2.30 -2.85
CA LYS A 94 -12.89 -3.18 -2.42
C LYS A 94 -13.23 -4.22 -3.48
N LYS A 95 -13.35 -3.81 -4.74
CA LYS A 95 -13.60 -4.71 -5.87
C LYS A 95 -12.46 -5.74 -6.03
N CYS A 96 -11.21 -5.30 -5.98
CA CYS A 96 -10.06 -6.20 -6.08
C CYS A 96 -10.03 -7.22 -4.92
N ILE A 97 -10.22 -6.74 -3.69
CA ILE A 97 -10.25 -7.54 -2.46
C ILE A 97 -11.33 -8.63 -2.51
N THR A 98 -12.52 -8.30 -3.01
CA THR A 98 -13.65 -9.23 -3.04
C THR A 98 -13.69 -10.12 -4.28
N SER A 99 -12.86 -9.86 -5.29
CA SER A 99 -12.88 -10.59 -6.58
C SER A 99 -12.35 -12.02 -6.52
N GLY A 100 -11.50 -12.34 -5.54
CA GLY A 100 -10.76 -13.61 -5.49
C GLY A 100 -9.66 -13.75 -6.57
N ALA A 101 -9.31 -12.66 -7.26
CA ALA A 101 -8.32 -12.68 -8.35
C ALA A 101 -6.85 -12.65 -7.87
N ALA A 102 -6.59 -12.30 -6.62
CA ALA A 102 -5.27 -12.22 -6.02
C ALA A 102 -5.19 -13.03 -4.72
N ASP A 103 -4.02 -13.60 -4.43
CA ASP A 103 -3.69 -14.24 -3.15
C ASP A 103 -3.12 -13.22 -2.14
N LEU A 104 -2.52 -12.13 -2.63
CA LEU A 104 -2.00 -11.01 -1.85
C LEU A 104 -2.36 -9.68 -2.50
N ILE A 105 -2.88 -8.76 -1.69
CA ILE A 105 -3.05 -7.35 -2.06
C ILE A 105 -2.21 -6.46 -1.15
N VAL A 106 -1.41 -5.57 -1.74
CA VAL A 106 -0.70 -4.50 -1.04
C VAL A 106 -1.41 -3.18 -1.31
N LEU A 107 -1.87 -2.52 -0.24
CA LEU A 107 -2.43 -1.18 -0.24
C LEU A 107 -1.30 -0.20 0.14
N ASP A 108 -0.47 0.12 -0.85
CA ASP A 108 0.72 0.92 -0.65
C ASP A 108 0.36 2.40 -0.41
N GLU A 109 0.86 2.93 0.70
CA GLU A 109 0.68 4.30 1.18
C GLU A 109 -0.77 4.68 1.51
N VAL A 110 -1.65 3.70 1.74
CA VAL A 110 -3.05 3.93 2.16
C VAL A 110 -3.14 4.68 3.51
N LEU A 111 -2.19 4.46 4.43
CA LEU A 111 -2.19 5.15 5.72
C LEU A 111 -1.89 6.65 5.57
N TYR A 112 -1.17 7.06 4.52
CA TYR A 112 -1.02 8.49 4.23
C TYR A 112 -2.34 9.13 3.77
N CYS A 113 -3.20 8.39 3.06
CA CYS A 113 -4.52 8.91 2.70
C CYS A 113 -5.36 9.21 3.94
N ILE A 114 -5.24 8.39 4.99
CA ILE A 114 -5.86 8.68 6.31
C ILE A 114 -5.22 9.93 6.91
N LYS A 115 -3.88 9.96 6.99
CA LYS A 115 -3.13 11.09 7.57
C LYS A 115 -3.46 12.44 6.90
N PHE A 116 -3.66 12.45 5.59
CA PHE A 116 -4.00 13.66 4.83
C PHE A 116 -5.50 13.95 4.77
N GLY A 117 -6.35 13.16 5.46
CA GLY A 117 -7.80 13.37 5.48
C GLY A 117 -8.47 13.17 4.13
N LEU A 118 -7.89 12.33 3.27
CA LEU A 118 -8.48 11.93 1.99
C LEU A 118 -9.52 10.82 2.16
N ILE A 119 -9.26 9.92 3.12
CA ILE A 119 -10.15 8.84 3.53
C ILE A 119 -10.17 8.76 5.06
N SER A 120 -11.22 8.19 5.63
CA SER A 120 -11.29 7.90 7.06
C SER A 120 -10.69 6.53 7.40
N THR A 121 -10.39 6.32 8.69
CA THR A 121 -10.02 5.00 9.19
C THR A 121 -11.14 4.00 8.98
N GLU A 122 -12.38 4.43 9.19
CA GLU A 122 -13.60 3.65 8.98
C GLU A 122 -13.75 3.21 7.52
N ASP A 123 -13.39 4.06 6.55
CA ASP A 123 -13.42 3.68 5.12
C ASP A 123 -12.53 2.47 4.85
N VAL A 124 -11.34 2.41 5.45
CA VAL A 124 -10.42 1.27 5.32
C VAL A 124 -10.97 0.02 6.00
N ILE A 125 -11.52 0.16 7.21
CA ILE A 125 -12.11 -0.96 7.95
C ILE A 125 -13.27 -1.58 7.17
N GLU A 126 -14.24 -0.77 6.75
CA GLU A 126 -15.47 -1.24 6.11
C GLU A 126 -15.28 -1.74 4.69
N ASN A 127 -14.33 -1.17 3.94
CA ASN A 127 -14.17 -1.48 2.52
C ASN A 127 -12.97 -2.36 2.19
N MET A 128 -12.02 -2.53 3.10
CA MET A 128 -10.78 -3.27 2.83
C MET A 128 -10.55 -4.42 3.82
N ILE A 129 -10.74 -4.19 5.12
CA ILE A 129 -10.47 -5.22 6.15
C ILE A 129 -11.65 -6.17 6.33
N LYS A 130 -12.84 -5.65 6.66
CA LYS A 130 -14.04 -6.47 6.90
C LYS A 130 -14.47 -7.34 5.70
N PRO A 131 -14.46 -6.86 4.45
CA PRO A 131 -14.86 -7.67 3.31
C PRO A 131 -13.77 -8.61 2.80
N LYS A 132 -12.57 -8.60 3.41
CA LYS A 132 -11.44 -9.45 3.01
C LYS A 132 -11.79 -10.92 3.18
N PRO A 133 -11.73 -11.77 2.14
CA PRO A 133 -11.90 -13.20 2.31
C PRO A 133 -10.75 -13.80 3.13
N ALA A 134 -11.02 -14.90 3.82
CA ALA A 134 -10.05 -15.57 4.69
C ALA A 134 -8.80 -16.07 3.93
N SER A 135 -8.90 -16.32 2.61
CA SER A 135 -7.77 -16.78 1.78
C SER A 135 -6.86 -15.66 1.28
N LEU A 136 -7.26 -14.39 1.39
CA LEU A 136 -6.51 -13.25 0.87
C LEU A 136 -5.61 -12.65 1.95
N ALA A 137 -4.32 -12.52 1.66
CA ALA A 137 -3.42 -11.70 2.48
C ALA A 137 -3.53 -10.22 2.08
N LEU A 138 -3.45 -9.32 3.06
CA LEU A 138 -3.59 -7.88 2.86
C LEU A 138 -2.47 -7.15 3.60
N ILE A 139 -1.76 -6.25 2.92
CA ILE A 139 -0.70 -5.43 3.53
C ILE A 139 -1.04 -3.95 3.37
N LEU A 140 -1.06 -3.19 4.47
CA LEU A 140 -1.23 -1.74 4.45
C LEU A 140 0.11 -1.09 4.79
N THR A 141 0.51 -0.08 4.02
CA THR A 141 1.74 0.68 4.30
C THR A 141 1.48 2.17 4.50
N GLY A 142 2.42 2.82 5.19
CA GLY A 142 2.46 4.27 5.36
C GLY A 142 2.71 4.67 6.81
N ARG A 143 2.76 5.97 7.09
CA ARG A 143 3.06 6.47 8.45
C ARG A 143 1.80 6.56 9.32
N ASP A 144 2.02 6.57 10.63
CA ASP A 144 1.00 6.91 11.64
C ASP A 144 -0.25 6.02 11.57
N ALA A 145 -0.06 4.69 11.58
CA ALA A 145 -1.18 3.74 11.59
C ALA A 145 -2.13 4.02 12.78
N PRO A 146 -3.44 4.22 12.53
CA PRO A 146 -4.43 4.40 13.60
C PRO A 146 -4.47 3.19 14.55
N PRO A 147 -4.62 3.40 15.87
CA PRO A 147 -4.70 2.31 16.85
C PRO A 147 -5.78 1.28 16.51
N SER A 148 -6.94 1.71 16.02
CA SER A 148 -8.02 0.80 15.62
C SER A 148 -7.65 -0.10 14.43
N LEU A 149 -6.74 0.31 13.54
CA LEU A 149 -6.22 -0.58 12.50
C LEU A 149 -5.15 -1.53 13.06
N ILE A 150 -4.32 -1.05 13.98
CA ILE A 150 -3.31 -1.87 14.67
C ILE A 150 -3.99 -3.03 15.40
N ASP A 151 -5.06 -2.75 16.15
CA ASP A 151 -5.82 -3.75 16.91
C ASP A 151 -6.48 -4.81 16.02
N LEU A 152 -6.77 -4.49 14.76
CA LEU A 152 -7.38 -5.39 13.78
C LEU A 152 -6.37 -6.16 12.93
N ALA A 153 -5.08 -5.80 12.99
CA ALA A 153 -4.04 -6.44 12.18
C ALA A 153 -3.46 -7.67 12.88
N ASP A 154 -3.17 -8.71 12.11
CA ASP A 154 -2.48 -9.91 12.61
C ASP A 154 -0.99 -9.64 12.86
N ILE A 155 -0.39 -8.75 12.05
CA ILE A 155 1.02 -8.38 12.13
C ILE A 155 1.16 -6.88 11.99
N VAL A 156 1.95 -6.26 12.87
CA VAL A 156 2.36 -4.86 12.74
C VAL A 156 3.88 -4.76 12.80
N ILE A 157 4.47 -4.14 11.78
CA ILE A 157 5.90 -3.88 11.66
C ILE A 157 6.13 -2.38 11.72
N GLU A 158 6.97 -1.93 12.65
CA GLU A 158 7.40 -0.54 12.72
C GLU A 158 8.80 -0.38 12.11
N ALA A 159 8.89 0.39 11.03
CA ALA A 159 10.15 0.88 10.50
C ALA A 159 10.58 2.11 11.34
N VAL A 160 11.53 1.92 12.24
CA VAL A 160 12.12 3.01 13.04
C VAL A 160 13.28 3.66 12.26
N GLU A 161 13.27 4.99 12.15
CA GLU A 161 14.37 5.72 11.53
C GLU A 161 15.54 5.86 12.53
N ILE A 162 16.56 5.01 12.40
CA ILE A 162 17.80 5.14 13.19
C ILE A 162 18.75 6.16 12.55
N LYS A 163 18.85 6.15 11.22
CA LYS A 163 19.67 7.08 10.42
C LYS A 163 19.13 7.13 8.99
N HIS A 164 19.14 8.31 8.38
CA HIS A 164 18.79 8.47 6.97
C HIS A 164 19.77 9.42 6.28
N HIS A 165 20.27 9.08 5.09
CA HIS A 165 21.25 9.91 4.36
C HIS A 165 20.70 11.29 3.98
N TYR A 166 19.39 11.44 3.88
CA TYR A 166 18.72 12.74 3.73
C TYR A 166 19.10 13.73 4.84
N GLN A 167 19.31 13.26 6.07
CA GLN A 167 19.76 14.10 7.19
C GLN A 167 21.17 14.67 6.97
N GLN A 168 21.92 14.09 6.04
CA GLN A 168 23.25 14.55 5.60
C GLN A 168 23.18 15.37 4.30
N GLY A 169 21.98 15.74 3.84
CA GLY A 169 21.77 16.50 2.60
C GLY A 169 21.83 15.67 1.32
N ILE A 170 21.98 14.34 1.42
CA ILE A 170 22.00 13.45 0.26
C ILE A 170 20.57 13.27 -0.26
N LYS A 171 20.34 13.75 -1.49
CA LYS A 171 19.04 13.68 -2.18
C LYS A 171 18.68 12.24 -2.57
N ALA A 172 17.41 12.03 -2.89
CA ALA A 172 16.87 10.76 -3.37
C ALA A 172 17.57 10.29 -4.66
N GLN A 173 17.81 8.98 -4.76
CA GLN A 173 18.51 8.32 -5.86
C GLN A 173 17.64 7.24 -6.50
N PRO A 174 17.72 7.08 -7.84
CA PRO A 174 17.02 6.00 -8.54
C PRO A 174 17.56 4.64 -8.09
N GLY A 175 16.65 3.69 -7.87
CA GLY A 175 16.96 2.34 -7.37
C GLY A 175 17.14 2.24 -5.85
N ILE A 176 17.16 3.38 -5.13
CA ILE A 176 17.23 3.40 -3.66
C ILE A 176 15.95 4.01 -3.07
N GLU A 177 15.56 5.21 -3.50
CA GLU A 177 14.36 5.91 -3.04
C GLU A 177 13.16 5.76 -3.99
N PHE A 178 13.41 5.61 -5.30
CA PHE A 178 12.38 5.51 -6.33
C PHE A 178 12.85 4.73 -7.57
#